data_AF-A0A2P5LF91-F1
#
_entry.id   AF-A0A2P5LF91-F1
#
_cell.length_a   1.000
_cell.length_b   1.000
_cell.length_c   1.000
_cell.angle_alpha   90.00
_cell.angle_beta   90.00
_cell.angle_gamma   90.00
#
_symmetry.space_group_name_H-M   'P 1'
#
loop_
_entity.id
_entity.type
_entity.pdbx_description
1 polymer ?
#
loop_
_entity_poly.entity_id
_entity_poly.type
_entity_poly.pdbx_seq_one_letter_code
_entity_poly.pdbx_strand_id
1 'polypeptide(L)'
;MSLGEQHIKHKLSVSDYYRMGDAGILQEDDRIELIEGELIDKAPIGSRHVALVNKISRVLNKLIGDNVIISVQNPVRCGGQRFSDTKNLTPKRISR
;
A
#
# COMPACT_ATOMS: atom_id res chain seq x y z
N MET A 1 -45.08 3.97 6.35
CA MET A 1 -44.03 3.08 5.79
C MET A 1 -43.11 3.95 4.96
N SER A 2 -41.94 4.31 5.50
CA SER A 2 -40.95 5.09 4.75
C SER A 2 -40.30 4.17 3.72
N LEU A 3 -40.34 4.52 2.44
CA LEU A 3 -39.52 3.86 1.43
C LEU A 3 -38.06 4.02 1.86
N GLY A 4 -37.36 2.91 2.09
CA GLY A 4 -35.94 2.92 2.33
C GLY A 4 -35.23 3.41 1.07
N GLU A 5 -34.58 4.56 1.16
CA GLU A 5 -33.70 5.06 0.12
C GLU A 5 -32.61 4.00 -0.13
N GLN A 6 -32.57 3.43 -1.34
CA GLN A 6 -31.49 2.51 -1.71
C GLN A 6 -30.28 3.33 -2.15
N HIS A 7 -29.25 3.38 -1.32
CA HIS A 7 -28.00 4.07 -1.65
C HIS A 7 -27.15 3.19 -2.58
N ILE A 8 -26.76 3.73 -3.73
CA ILE A 8 -25.82 3.07 -4.65
C ILE A 8 -24.39 3.31 -4.13
N LYS A 9 -23.64 2.22 -3.91
CA LYS A 9 -22.22 2.29 -3.54
C LYS A 9 -21.36 2.31 -4.80
N HIS A 10 -20.45 3.27 -4.89
CA HIS A 10 -19.42 3.33 -5.93
C HIS A 10 -18.07 2.95 -5.35
N LYS A 11 -17.28 2.20 -6.12
CA LYS A 11 -15.91 1.82 -5.77
C LYS A 11 -14.92 2.78 -6.42
N LEU A 12 -13.85 3.11 -5.70
CA LEU A 12 -12.75 3.92 -6.21
C LEU A 12 -11.84 3.05 -7.08
N SER A 13 -11.33 3.65 -8.16
CA SER A 13 -10.27 3.03 -8.95
C SER A 13 -8.88 3.40 -8.41
N VAL A 14 -7.87 2.66 -8.86
CA VAL A 14 -6.46 3.02 -8.59
C VAL A 14 -6.13 4.42 -9.12
N SER A 15 -6.74 4.82 -10.25
CA SER A 15 -6.53 6.17 -10.80
C SER A 15 -7.11 7.23 -9.90
N ASP A 16 -8.27 6.98 -9.27
CA ASP A 16 -8.90 7.93 -8.35
C ASP A 16 -8.03 8.12 -7.11
N TYR A 17 -7.50 7.03 -6.56
CA TYR A 17 -6.57 7.07 -5.43
C TYR A 17 -5.35 7.97 -5.69
N TYR A 18 -4.68 7.82 -6.84
CA TYR A 18 -3.55 8.69 -7.18
C TYR A 18 -3.96 10.15 -7.38
N ARG A 19 -5.09 10.41 -8.06
CA ARG A 19 -5.61 11.77 -8.25
C ARG A 19 -5.96 12.45 -6.93
N MET A 20 -6.43 11.70 -5.94
CA MET A 20 -6.68 12.23 -4.60
C MET A 20 -5.38 12.64 -3.90
N GLY A 21 -4.29 11.89 -4.09
CA GLY A 21 -2.96 12.28 -3.64
C GLY A 21 -2.45 13.55 -4.33
N ASP A 22 -2.52 13.60 -5.67
CA ASP A 22 -2.10 14.78 -6.46
C ASP A 22 -2.89 16.04 -6.11
N ALA A 23 -4.17 15.89 -5.77
CA ALA A 23 -5.03 16.98 -5.33
C ALA A 23 -4.83 17.38 -3.85
N GLY A 24 -3.96 16.68 -3.11
CA GLY A 24 -3.71 16.93 -1.69
C GLY A 24 -4.85 16.51 -0.76
N ILE A 25 -5.80 15.71 -1.24
CA ILE A 25 -6.89 15.15 -0.42
C ILE A 25 -6.35 14.06 0.51
N LEU A 26 -5.44 13.23 0.01
CA LEU A 26 -4.71 12.24 0.79
C LEU A 26 -3.26 12.71 0.95
N GLN A 27 -2.80 12.78 2.19
CA GLN A 27 -1.43 13.11 2.55
C GLN A 27 -0.62 11.84 2.81
N GLU A 28 0.71 11.93 2.65
CA GLU A 28 1.62 10.80 2.88
C GLU A 28 1.49 10.22 4.31
N ASP A 29 1.21 11.09 5.28
CA ASP A 29 1.07 10.74 6.69
C ASP A 29 -0.29 10.14 7.05
N ASP A 30 -1.27 10.14 6.14
CA ASP A 30 -2.61 9.57 6.39
C ASP A 30 -2.55 8.04 6.51
N ARG A 31 -1.52 7.40 5.93
CA ARG A 31 -1.30 5.96 5.98
C ARG A 31 -2.51 5.14 5.49
N ILE A 32 -3.08 5.52 4.35
CA ILE A 32 -4.26 4.86 3.75
C ILE A 32 -3.84 3.82 2.70
N GLU A 33 -4.63 2.76 2.55
CA GLU A 33 -4.54 1.74 1.50
C GLU A 33 -5.84 1.68 0.69
N LEU A 34 -5.73 1.52 -0.64
CA LEU A 34 -6.87 1.20 -1.49
C LEU A 34 -6.99 -0.33 -1.61
N ILE A 35 -8.03 -0.91 -1.02
CA ILE A 35 -8.30 -2.35 -1.04
C ILE A 35 -9.70 -2.57 -1.62
N GLU A 36 -9.79 -3.32 -2.72
CA GLU A 36 -11.05 -3.63 -3.41
C GLU A 36 -11.94 -2.41 -3.74
N GLY A 37 -11.33 -1.25 -3.93
CA GLY A 37 -12.01 0.00 -4.24
C GLY A 37 -12.47 0.81 -3.03
N GLU A 38 -12.03 0.44 -1.83
CA GLU A 38 -12.29 1.13 -0.56
C GLU A 38 -10.98 1.69 0.03
N LEU A 39 -11.05 2.87 0.64
CA LEU A 39 -9.94 3.46 1.39
C LEU A 39 -9.96 2.91 2.82
N ILE A 40 -8.86 2.30 3.24
CA ILE A 40 -8.70 1.67 4.54
C ILE A 40 -7.49 2.28 5.24
N ASP A 41 -7.65 2.69 6.50
CA ASP A 41 -6.54 3.13 7.32
C ASP A 41 -5.62 1.96 7.66
N LYS A 42 -4.31 2.15 7.48
CA LYS A 42 -3.33 1.18 7.98
C LYS A 42 -3.41 1.10 9.49
N ALA A 43 -3.37 -0.13 10.00
CA ALA A 43 -3.23 -0.37 11.42
C ALA A 43 -2.01 0.40 12.00
N PRO A 44 -2.14 0.94 13.22
CA PRO A 44 -1.05 1.65 13.87
C PRO A 44 0.15 0.73 14.10
N ILE A 45 1.35 1.24 13.87
CA ILE A 45 2.59 0.50 14.08
C ILE A 45 3.04 0.67 15.54
N GLY A 46 2.82 -0.38 16.34
CA GLY A 46 3.34 -0.47 17.70
C GLY A 46 4.69 -1.19 17.79
N SER A 47 5.38 -1.08 18.93
CA SER A 47 6.68 -1.73 19.18
C SER A 47 6.67 -3.24 18.93
N ARG A 48 5.58 -3.93 19.31
CA ARG A 48 5.39 -5.36 19.04
C ARG A 48 5.32 -5.66 17.54
N HIS A 49 4.64 -4.82 16.76
CA HIS A 49 4.56 -4.96 15.31
C HIS A 49 5.96 -4.82 14.69
N VAL A 50 6.71 -3.78 15.07
CA VAL A 50 8.08 -3.54 14.58
C VAL A 50 9.00 -4.71 14.90
N ALA A 51 8.99 -5.19 16.14
CA ALA A 51 9.83 -6.31 16.56
C ALA A 51 9.54 -7.59 15.76
N LEU A 52 8.25 -7.86 15.49
CA LEU A 52 7.83 -9.02 14.72
C LEU A 52 8.25 -8.90 13.24
N VAL A 53 8.01 -7.73 12.62
CA VAL A 53 8.44 -7.45 11.24
C VAL A 53 9.95 -7.68 11.10
N ASN A 54 10.75 -7.06 11.96
CA ASN A 54 12.21 -7.19 11.91
C ASN A 54 12.68 -8.65 12.12
N LYS A 55 12.04 -9.39 13.03
CA LYS A 55 12.36 -10.80 13.28
C LYS A 55 12.08 -11.65 12.04
N ILE A 56 10.92 -11.47 11.42
CA ILE A 56 10.52 -12.22 10.21
C ILE A 56 11.43 -11.85 9.05
N SER A 57 11.66 -10.55 8.80
CA SER A 57 12.54 -10.09 7.73
C SER A 57 13.95 -10.66 7.87
N ARG A 58 14.52 -10.71 9.08
CA ARG A 58 15.83 -11.31 9.33
C ARG A 58 15.86 -12.81 9.00
N VAL A 59 14.83 -13.55 9.40
CA VAL A 59 14.75 -15.00 9.12
C VAL A 59 14.63 -15.26 7.62
N LEU A 60 13.76 -14.52 6.93
CA LEU A 60 13.58 -14.68 5.48
C LEU A 60 14.86 -14.32 4.71
N ASN A 61 15.54 -13.22 5.06
CA ASN A 61 16.82 -12.85 4.43
C ASN A 61 17.87 -13.96 4.58
N LYS A 62 17.98 -14.57 5.76
CA LYS A 62 18.94 -15.65 6.00
C LYS A 62 18.61 -16.92 5.20
N LEU A 63 17.33 -17.25 5.05
CA LEU A 63 16.90 -18.47 4.37
C LEU A 63 16.97 -18.36 2.84
N ILE A 64 16.65 -17.20 2.30
CA ILE A 64 16.51 -16.99 0.85
C ILE A 64 17.84 -16.50 0.23
N GLY A 65 18.68 -15.82 1.01
CA GLY A 65 19.93 -15.24 0.54
C GLY A 65 19.70 -14.22 -0.58
N ASP A 66 20.67 -14.10 -1.48
CA ASP A 66 20.67 -13.09 -2.54
C ASP A 66 19.83 -13.46 -3.78
N ASN A 67 19.11 -14.59 -3.72
CA ASN A 67 18.30 -15.07 -4.84
C ASN A 67 17.04 -14.23 -5.09
N VAL A 68 16.60 -13.45 -4.10
CA VAL A 68 15.34 -12.70 -4.14
C VAL A 68 15.47 -11.40 -3.35
N ILE A 69 14.79 -10.35 -3.82
CA ILE A 69 14.68 -9.08 -3.08
C ILE A 69 13.52 -9.17 -2.11
N ILE A 70 13.79 -8.96 -0.82
CA ILE A 70 12.75 -8.89 0.23
C ILE A 70 12.38 -7.43 0.44
N SER A 71 11.17 -7.06 0.00
CA SER A 71 10.62 -5.71 0.13
C SER A 71 9.58 -5.69 1.24
N VAL A 72 9.83 -4.91 2.31
CA VAL A 72 9.02 -4.92 3.53
C VAL A 72 8.41 -3.53 3.72
N GLN A 73 7.10 -3.47 4.01
CA GLN A 73 6.35 -2.22 4.26
C GLN A 73 6.29 -1.23 3.08
N ASN A 74 6.78 -1.60 1.90
CA ASN A 74 6.70 -0.79 0.70
C ASN A 74 5.32 -0.93 0.03
N PRO A 75 4.80 0.14 -0.60
CA PRO A 75 3.53 0.07 -1.32
C PRO A 75 3.65 -0.93 -2.50
N VAL A 76 2.57 -1.66 -2.73
CA VAL A 76 2.44 -2.58 -3.86
C VAL A 76 1.14 -2.28 -4.59
N ARG A 77 1.22 -2.21 -5.92
CA ARG A 77 0.04 -2.16 -6.78
C ARG A 77 -0.23 -3.56 -7.30
N CYS A 78 -1.37 -4.12 -6.92
CA CYS A 78 -1.88 -5.38 -7.45
C CYS A 78 -2.82 -5.10 -8.64
N GLY A 79 -2.77 -5.92 -9.70
CA GLY A 79 -3.62 -5.75 -10.88
C GLY A 79 -3.09 -4.69 -11.87
N GLY A 80 -2.02 -5.04 -12.59
CA GLY A 80 -1.32 -4.18 -13.56
C GLY A 80 -0.08 -4.89 -14.12
N GLN A 81 0.61 -4.27 -15.10
CA GLN A 81 1.72 -4.87 -15.85
C GLN A 81 2.76 -5.57 -14.96
N ARG A 82 3.26 -6.70 -15.47
CA ARG A 82 4.33 -7.51 -14.89
C ARG A 82 5.57 -6.63 -14.66
N PHE A 83 6.12 -6.65 -13.46
CA PHE A 83 7.41 -6.03 -13.18
C PHE A 83 8.49 -6.72 -14.05
N SER A 84 8.87 -6.11 -15.17
CA SER A 84 9.89 -6.66 -16.09
C SER A 84 11.31 -6.17 -15.80
N ASP A 85 11.49 -5.12 -15.00
CA ASP A 85 12.79 -4.44 -14.94
C ASP A 85 13.23 -4.13 -13.51
N THR A 86 14.18 -4.92 -13.01
CA THR A 86 14.91 -4.70 -11.75
C THR A 86 15.78 -3.43 -11.75
N LYS A 87 15.81 -2.67 -12.84
CA LYS A 87 16.65 -1.48 -13.01
C LYS A 87 16.06 -0.19 -12.44
N ASN A 88 14.80 -0.17 -12.01
CA ASN A 88 14.11 1.03 -11.52
C ASN A 88 13.43 0.85 -10.15
N LEU A 89 14.13 0.19 -9.21
CA LEU A 89 13.75 0.17 -7.79
C LEU A 89 14.31 1.39 -7.02
N THR A 90 14.50 2.53 -7.70
CA THR A 90 14.62 3.79 -6.96
C THR A 90 13.22 4.12 -6.43
N PRO A 91 13.02 4.20 -5.10
CA PRO A 91 11.80 4.83 -4.61
C PRO A 91 11.77 6.23 -5.25
N LYS A 92 10.70 6.54 -5.99
CA LYS A 92 10.37 7.93 -6.27
C LYS A 92 10.09 8.55 -4.91
N ARG A 93 11.16 9.07 -4.30
CA ARG A 93 11.10 10.01 -3.21
C ARG A 93 10.29 11.17 -3.77
N ILE A 94 9.06 11.29 -3.31
CA ILE A 94 8.28 12.49 -3.53
C ILE A 94 9.08 13.56 -2.77
N SER A 95 9.83 14.32 -3.53
CA SER A 95 10.79 15.29 -3.03
C SER A 95 10.04 16.47 -2.45
N ARG A 96 10.41 16.88 -1.24
CA ARG A 96 10.66 18.30 -1.02
C ARG A 96 11.98 18.67 -1.66
#